data_AF-A0A836BNM2-F1
#
_entry.id   AF-A0A836BNM2-F1
#
_cell.length_a   1.000
_cell.length_b   1.000
_cell.length_c   1.000
_cell.angle_alpha   90.00
_cell.angle_beta   90.00
_cell.angle_gamma   90.00
#
_symmetry.space_group_name_H-M   'P 1'
#
loop_
_entity.id
_entity.type
_entity.pdbx_description
1 polymer ?
#
loop_
_entity_poly.entity_id
_entity_poly.type
_entity_poly.pdbx_seq_one_letter_code
_entity_poly.pdbx_strand_id
1 'polypeptide(L)'
;MEVLAGSGYRKNKRGPLIYIYEVPPEYHVKRDIHKVDRPPLQLAVLERLLTAGHRTADPDEADFFYIPGSARDLKKSFLLQPLLSYVANMWPYWNQTGGGRRHIMPAEGDVGTCELPLKVRLFTENVTWLEFWGMYDFHPHWTQIFHNRIPCMVPGRDIVVPFMAMSSHDRFVIETPLHPRNKKHNRTNTFFFAGGVCGSGNKRALPPHCTFYKQVRYSGGVRQAVYLHFHNRTGWRVRPGTDDYARDYASSTFCLAAAGGGWGKRGIVAAMYGCIPVAATDMLYEAFEPELDWSRFGVRIAQKDIPKLADVIEGFTPEQVSDMQAKTACAAQHLHWSTNLGGIMGETGEFDAFNTIMAILRMRKKRPDLKPGQYYAEDEEFRNFVDCKPFNPAVKHKPLCSMFVSPLMMFYDDICPKQLYRHFLRRRMGPVGGAVCVGAKDTASCPIFD
;
A
#
# COMPACT_ATOMS: atom_id res chain seq x y z
N MET A 1 17.32 6.98 -29.31
CA MET A 1 17.43 7.32 -27.87
C MET A 1 17.35 8.84 -27.69
N GLU A 2 16.16 9.43 -27.76
CA GLU A 2 15.98 10.91 -27.63
C GLU A 2 15.03 11.33 -26.48
N VAL A 3 14.27 10.40 -25.89
CA VAL A 3 13.14 10.73 -24.99
C VAL A 3 13.54 11.53 -23.74
N LEU A 4 14.78 11.37 -23.26
CA LEU A 4 15.30 12.10 -22.08
C LEU A 4 16.39 13.11 -22.45
N ALA A 5 16.82 13.17 -23.72
CA ALA A 5 17.91 14.03 -24.14
C ALA A 5 17.51 15.51 -23.97
N GLY A 6 18.40 16.33 -23.42
CA GLY A 6 18.15 17.76 -23.19
C GLY A 6 17.13 18.10 -22.09
N SER A 7 16.54 17.10 -21.41
CA SER A 7 15.51 17.34 -20.38
C SER A 7 16.07 17.78 -19.02
N GLY A 8 17.38 17.63 -18.77
CA GLY A 8 17.97 17.80 -17.44
C GLY A 8 17.66 16.63 -16.48
N TYR A 9 17.05 15.55 -16.96
CA TYR A 9 16.72 14.37 -16.16
C TYR A 9 17.97 13.74 -15.54
N ARG A 10 17.92 13.50 -14.22
CA ARG A 10 19.00 12.88 -13.47
C ARG A 10 18.61 11.48 -13.01
N LYS A 11 19.43 10.49 -13.36
CA LYS A 11 19.27 9.12 -12.85
C LYS A 11 19.55 9.06 -11.35
N ASN A 12 18.76 8.27 -10.63
CA ASN A 12 18.98 7.95 -9.24
C ASN A 12 20.21 7.03 -9.13
N LYS A 13 21.20 7.42 -8.33
CA LYS A 13 22.48 6.70 -8.22
C LYS A 13 22.34 5.30 -7.63
N ARG A 14 21.26 5.05 -6.89
CA ARG A 14 21.03 3.76 -6.20
C ARG A 14 20.22 2.79 -7.03
N GLY A 15 19.66 3.24 -8.15
CA GLY A 15 18.74 2.46 -8.95
C GLY A 15 17.56 1.88 -8.13
N PRO A 16 16.85 0.88 -8.68
CA PRO A 16 17.09 0.29 -10.00
C PRO A 16 16.80 1.26 -11.15
N LEU A 17 17.35 0.99 -12.33
CA LEU A 17 16.93 1.61 -13.57
C LEU A 17 15.79 0.79 -14.20
N ILE A 18 14.74 1.45 -14.64
CA ILE A 18 13.52 0.84 -15.12
C ILE A 18 13.18 1.41 -16.48
N TYR A 19 13.11 0.54 -17.48
CA TYR A 19 12.59 0.92 -18.79
C TYR A 19 11.08 0.84 -18.78
N ILE A 20 10.40 1.87 -19.28
CA ILE A 20 8.94 1.87 -19.41
C ILE A 20 8.62 1.47 -20.84
N TYR A 21 7.85 0.40 -21.03
CA TYR A 21 7.41 0.02 -22.36
C TYR A 21 6.59 1.13 -23.00
N GLU A 22 7.04 1.60 -24.16
CA GLU A 22 6.27 2.52 -24.98
C GLU A 22 5.14 1.75 -25.65
N VAL A 23 3.90 2.12 -25.33
CA VAL A 23 2.69 1.47 -25.84
C VAL A 23 1.69 2.51 -26.33
N PRO A 24 0.83 2.16 -27.30
CA PRO A 24 -0.19 3.07 -27.79
C PRO A 24 -1.08 3.67 -26.66
N PRO A 25 -1.48 4.95 -26.77
CA PRO A 25 -2.27 5.64 -25.74
C PRO A 25 -3.53 4.91 -25.30
N GLU A 26 -4.20 4.20 -26.20
CA GLU A 26 -5.44 3.46 -25.94
C GLU A 26 -5.30 2.37 -24.85
N TYR A 27 -4.08 1.87 -24.61
CA TYR A 27 -3.85 0.83 -23.60
C TYR A 27 -3.71 1.37 -22.17
N HIS A 28 -3.35 2.64 -22.01
CA HIS A 28 -2.88 3.15 -20.71
C HIS A 28 -3.44 4.53 -20.35
N VAL A 29 -3.99 5.28 -21.31
CA VAL A 29 -4.65 6.56 -21.08
C VAL A 29 -6.11 6.32 -20.71
N LYS A 30 -6.49 6.66 -19.47
CA LYS A 30 -7.90 6.66 -19.06
C LYS A 30 -8.63 7.79 -19.76
N ARG A 31 -9.69 7.47 -20.53
CA ARG A 31 -10.56 8.44 -21.23
C ARG A 31 -11.16 9.51 -20.30
N ASP A 32 -11.34 9.20 -19.01
CA ASP A 32 -11.83 10.12 -18.01
C ASP A 32 -11.10 9.92 -16.67
N ILE A 33 -10.11 10.77 -16.40
CA ILE A 33 -9.34 10.75 -15.15
C ILE A 33 -10.19 11.13 -13.92
N HIS A 34 -11.36 11.74 -14.11
CA HIS A 34 -12.27 12.09 -13.02
C HIS A 34 -13.15 10.92 -12.59
N LYS A 35 -13.27 9.87 -13.42
CA LYS A 35 -13.99 8.63 -13.12
C LYS A 35 -13.09 7.51 -12.57
N VAL A 36 -11.93 7.87 -12.05
CA VAL A 36 -11.08 6.94 -11.29
C VAL A 36 -11.77 6.64 -9.96
N ASP A 37 -12.49 5.52 -9.93
CA ASP A 37 -13.31 5.07 -8.79
C ASP A 37 -12.49 4.40 -7.68
N ARG A 38 -11.21 4.08 -7.93
CA ARG A 38 -10.29 3.34 -7.06
C ARG A 38 -8.89 3.95 -7.05
N PRO A 39 -8.05 3.68 -6.03
CA PRO A 39 -6.65 4.12 -6.02
C PRO A 39 -5.93 3.72 -7.33
N PRO A 40 -5.44 4.68 -8.14
CA PRO A 40 -4.82 4.40 -9.42
C PRO A 40 -3.33 4.07 -9.23
N LEU A 41 -3.05 2.87 -8.71
CA LEU A 41 -1.69 2.37 -8.51
C LEU A 41 -0.84 2.52 -9.76
N GLN A 42 -1.40 2.21 -10.93
CA GLN A 42 -0.71 2.33 -12.21
C GLN A 42 -0.22 3.76 -12.46
N LEU A 43 -1.04 4.77 -12.18
CA LEU A 43 -0.69 6.16 -12.40
C LEU A 43 0.32 6.64 -11.36
N ALA A 44 0.16 6.23 -10.10
CA ALA A 44 1.06 6.63 -9.03
C ALA A 44 2.49 6.11 -9.24
N VAL A 45 2.63 4.83 -9.60
CA VAL A 45 3.92 4.22 -9.91
C VAL A 45 4.52 4.87 -11.16
N LEU A 46 3.74 5.01 -12.25
CA LEU A 46 4.22 5.64 -13.47
C LEU A 46 4.72 7.07 -13.22
N GLU A 47 3.95 7.88 -12.51
CA GLU A 47 4.30 9.26 -12.16
C GLU A 47 5.65 9.34 -11.44
N ARG A 48 5.89 8.44 -10.48
CA ARG A 48 7.15 8.40 -9.73
C ARG A 48 8.30 7.84 -10.53
N LEU A 49 8.09 6.82 -11.38
CA LEU A 49 9.13 6.36 -12.32
C LEU A 49 9.62 7.52 -13.22
N LEU A 50 8.72 8.40 -13.64
CA LEU A 50 9.04 9.57 -14.47
C LEU A 50 9.81 10.68 -13.74
N THR A 51 9.77 10.72 -12.41
CA THR A 51 10.23 11.90 -11.63
C THR A 51 11.24 11.57 -10.54
N ALA A 52 11.44 10.30 -10.20
CA ALA A 52 12.32 9.84 -9.12
C ALA A 52 13.73 9.42 -9.58
N GLY A 53 14.08 9.64 -10.85
CA GLY A 53 15.37 9.22 -11.41
C GLY A 53 15.51 7.73 -11.74
N HIS A 54 14.44 6.93 -11.62
CA HIS A 54 14.49 5.49 -11.91
C HIS A 54 14.26 5.13 -13.38
N ARG A 55 13.80 6.04 -14.25
CA ARG A 55 13.58 5.74 -15.67
C ARG A 55 14.90 5.69 -16.44
N THR A 56 15.02 4.71 -17.33
CA THR A 56 15.99 4.75 -18.44
C THR A 56 15.26 4.79 -19.78
N ALA A 57 15.86 5.49 -20.76
CA ALA A 57 15.43 5.47 -22.16
C ALA A 57 16.20 4.42 -22.98
N ASP A 58 17.26 3.85 -22.40
CA ASP A 58 18.02 2.75 -22.98
C ASP A 58 17.57 1.44 -22.32
N PRO A 59 16.92 0.54 -23.05
CA PRO A 59 16.49 -0.75 -22.53
C PRO A 59 17.65 -1.70 -22.17
N ASP A 60 18.84 -1.52 -22.75
CA ASP A 60 20.00 -2.38 -22.46
C ASP A 60 20.61 -2.07 -21.08
N GLU A 61 20.44 -0.84 -20.60
CA GLU A 61 20.83 -0.41 -19.25
C GLU A 61 19.76 -0.71 -18.18
N ALA A 62 18.58 -1.16 -18.58
CA ALA A 62 17.47 -1.36 -17.65
C ALA A 62 17.75 -2.54 -16.72
N ASP A 63 17.38 -2.40 -15.45
CA ASP A 63 17.34 -3.49 -14.46
C ASP A 63 15.99 -4.19 -14.45
N PHE A 64 14.92 -3.43 -14.64
CA PHE A 64 13.54 -3.92 -14.73
C PHE A 64 12.80 -3.22 -15.88
N PHE A 65 11.65 -3.77 -16.25
CA PHE A 65 10.76 -3.25 -17.28
C PHE A 65 9.39 -3.02 -16.67
N TYR A 66 8.80 -1.85 -16.87
CA TYR A 66 7.46 -1.51 -16.41
C TYR A 66 6.48 -1.54 -17.57
N ILE A 67 5.38 -2.28 -17.40
CA ILE A 67 4.28 -2.34 -18.36
C ILE A 67 3.22 -1.33 -17.93
N PRO A 68 3.03 -0.21 -18.65
CA PRO A 68 2.02 0.78 -18.32
C PRO A 68 0.63 0.25 -18.71
N GLY A 69 0.07 -0.65 -17.90
CA GLY A 69 -1.30 -1.11 -17.99
C GLY A 69 -1.85 -1.37 -16.59
N SER A 70 -3.16 -1.57 -16.45
CA SER A 70 -3.77 -1.96 -15.17
C SER A 70 -4.63 -3.19 -15.35
N ALA A 71 -4.40 -4.18 -14.49
CA ALA A 71 -5.27 -5.33 -14.30
C ALA A 71 -6.22 -5.03 -13.13
N ARG A 72 -7.54 -5.02 -13.38
CA ARG A 72 -8.54 -4.84 -12.30
C ARG A 72 -9.43 -6.05 -12.13
N ASP A 73 -10.04 -6.50 -13.22
CA ASP A 73 -11.09 -7.51 -13.21
C ASP A 73 -11.19 -8.19 -14.59
N LEU A 74 -11.99 -9.25 -14.67
CA LEU A 74 -12.22 -10.02 -15.89
C LEU A 74 -12.70 -9.14 -17.06
N LYS A 75 -13.46 -8.07 -16.80
CA LYS A 75 -13.96 -7.18 -17.87
C LYS A 75 -12.86 -6.30 -18.45
N LYS A 76 -11.90 -5.88 -17.63
CA LYS A 76 -10.71 -5.14 -18.12
C LYS A 76 -9.63 -6.06 -18.67
N SER A 77 -9.68 -7.36 -18.38
CA SER A 77 -8.72 -8.33 -18.93
C SER A 77 -8.69 -8.40 -20.46
N PHE A 78 -9.81 -8.06 -21.13
CA PHE A 78 -9.88 -7.97 -22.60
C PHE A 78 -8.98 -6.88 -23.19
N LEU A 79 -8.62 -5.85 -22.42
CA LEU A 79 -7.65 -4.83 -22.84
C LEU A 79 -6.20 -5.24 -22.52
N LEU A 80 -6.04 -6.16 -21.58
CA LEU A 80 -4.73 -6.61 -21.13
C LEU A 80 -4.08 -7.59 -22.11
N GLN A 81 -4.85 -8.53 -22.67
CA GLN A 81 -4.29 -9.48 -23.63
C GLN A 81 -3.75 -8.80 -24.91
N PRO A 82 -4.46 -7.83 -25.55
CA PRO A 82 -3.91 -7.07 -26.68
C PRO A 82 -2.68 -6.24 -26.32
N LEU A 83 -2.67 -5.59 -25.15
CA LEU A 83 -1.49 -4.86 -24.65
C LEU A 83 -0.26 -5.78 -24.51
N LEU A 84 -0.43 -6.91 -23.83
CA LEU A 84 0.65 -7.88 -23.63
C LEU A 84 1.14 -8.46 -24.96
N SER A 85 0.22 -8.75 -25.88
CA SER A 85 0.58 -9.22 -27.24
C SER A 85 1.33 -8.14 -28.02
N TYR A 86 0.92 -6.89 -27.91
CA TYR A 86 1.62 -5.76 -28.52
C TYR A 86 3.05 -5.64 -27.98
N VAL A 87 3.23 -5.65 -26.65
CA VAL A 87 4.55 -5.57 -26.02
C VAL A 87 5.46 -6.71 -26.48
N ALA A 88 4.96 -7.95 -26.48
CA ALA A 88 5.72 -9.13 -26.86
C ALA A 88 6.12 -9.17 -28.35
N ASN A 89 5.30 -8.57 -29.23
CA ASN A 89 5.58 -8.51 -30.66
C ASN A 89 6.47 -7.33 -31.06
N MET A 90 6.34 -6.19 -30.38
CA MET A 90 7.06 -4.97 -30.71
C MET A 90 8.46 -4.91 -30.09
N TRP A 91 8.64 -5.49 -28.91
CA TRP A 91 9.86 -5.34 -28.13
C TRP A 91 10.53 -6.69 -27.88
N PRO A 92 11.80 -6.90 -28.31
CA PRO A 92 12.48 -8.18 -28.18
C PRO A 92 12.78 -8.55 -26.71
N TYR A 93 12.87 -7.56 -25.82
CA TYR A 93 13.23 -7.72 -24.41
C TYR A 93 12.24 -8.59 -23.62
N TRP A 94 10.96 -8.60 -24.02
CA TRP A 94 9.96 -9.48 -23.41
C TRP A 94 10.38 -10.95 -23.57
N ASN A 95 10.72 -11.35 -24.81
CA ASN A 95 11.09 -12.74 -25.13
C ASN A 95 12.53 -13.09 -24.71
N GLN A 96 13.48 -12.16 -24.83
CA GLN A 96 14.89 -12.39 -24.47
C GLN A 96 15.07 -12.71 -22.98
N THR A 97 14.25 -12.11 -22.14
CA THR A 97 14.24 -12.39 -20.69
C THR A 97 13.30 -13.54 -20.33
N GLY A 98 12.64 -14.18 -21.31
CA GLY A 98 11.62 -15.21 -21.10
C GLY A 98 10.40 -14.72 -20.33
N GLY A 99 10.09 -13.42 -20.41
CA GLY A 99 9.13 -12.76 -19.53
C GLY A 99 9.53 -12.77 -18.06
N GLY A 100 10.81 -13.04 -17.73
CA GLY A 100 11.36 -13.24 -16.38
C GLY A 100 10.95 -12.17 -15.36
N ARG A 101 11.21 -12.43 -14.07
CA ARG A 101 10.91 -11.58 -12.88
C ARG A 101 11.37 -10.10 -12.94
N ARG A 102 11.88 -9.65 -14.08
CA ARG A 102 12.27 -8.30 -14.44
C ARG A 102 11.11 -7.45 -14.97
N HIS A 103 9.98 -8.03 -15.36
CA HIS A 103 8.79 -7.27 -15.80
C HIS A 103 7.85 -6.99 -14.64
N ILE A 104 7.38 -5.75 -14.53
CA ILE A 104 6.57 -5.27 -13.42
C ILE A 104 5.24 -4.73 -13.95
N MET A 105 4.14 -5.14 -13.31
CA MET A 105 2.80 -4.69 -13.69
C MET A 105 1.89 -4.47 -12.48
N PRO A 106 1.12 -3.37 -12.42
CA PRO A 106 0.18 -3.14 -11.33
C PRO A 106 -1.13 -3.94 -11.52
N ALA A 107 -1.63 -4.47 -10.40
CA ALA A 107 -2.93 -5.12 -10.25
C ALA A 107 -3.76 -4.38 -9.18
N GLU A 108 -4.83 -3.73 -9.61
CA GLU A 108 -5.69 -2.86 -8.79
C GLU A 108 -6.94 -3.59 -8.24
N GLY A 109 -6.90 -4.94 -8.24
CA GLY A 109 -7.97 -5.80 -7.68
C GLY A 109 -8.08 -5.69 -6.16
N ASP A 110 -9.26 -6.03 -5.61
CA ASP A 110 -9.58 -5.75 -4.20
C ASP A 110 -8.98 -6.76 -3.20
N VAL A 111 -8.56 -7.94 -3.67
CA VAL A 111 -8.23 -9.09 -2.81
C VAL A 111 -7.08 -10.00 -3.30
N GLY A 112 -6.28 -9.58 -4.29
CA GLY A 112 -5.13 -10.40 -4.74
C GLY A 112 -5.51 -11.74 -5.39
N THR A 113 -6.74 -11.87 -5.86
CA THR A 113 -7.24 -13.13 -6.44
C THR A 113 -6.99 -13.19 -7.94
N CYS A 114 -7.07 -14.38 -8.53
CA CYS A 114 -7.12 -14.53 -9.98
C CYS A 114 -8.42 -14.00 -10.58
N GLU A 115 -8.58 -12.68 -10.62
CA GLU A 115 -9.64 -11.99 -11.36
C GLU A 115 -9.29 -11.86 -12.86
N LEU A 116 -8.20 -12.48 -13.32
CA LEU A 116 -7.74 -12.48 -14.70
C LEU A 116 -8.00 -13.86 -15.36
N PRO A 117 -8.32 -13.91 -16.67
CA PRO A 117 -8.44 -15.16 -17.40
C PRO A 117 -7.15 -15.98 -17.32
N LEU A 118 -7.29 -17.32 -17.27
CA LEU A 118 -6.15 -18.25 -17.21
C LEU A 118 -5.11 -17.96 -18.30
N LYS A 119 -5.54 -17.67 -19.52
CA LYS A 119 -4.64 -17.33 -20.63
C LYS A 119 -3.73 -16.14 -20.32
N VAL A 120 -4.28 -15.09 -19.68
CA VAL A 120 -3.49 -13.93 -19.28
C VAL A 120 -2.52 -14.30 -18.15
N ARG A 121 -2.96 -15.11 -17.19
CA ARG A 121 -2.10 -15.57 -16.09
C ARG A 121 -0.94 -16.43 -16.57
N LEU A 122 -1.18 -17.35 -17.50
CA LEU A 122 -0.12 -18.13 -18.14
C LEU A 122 0.85 -17.24 -18.92
N PHE A 123 0.33 -16.25 -19.67
CA PHE A 123 1.18 -15.30 -20.39
C PHE A 123 2.05 -14.43 -19.46
N THR A 124 1.62 -14.23 -18.21
CA THR A 124 2.26 -13.36 -17.22
C THR A 124 2.84 -14.13 -16.04
N GLU A 125 3.15 -15.41 -16.23
CA GLU A 125 3.60 -16.31 -15.14
C GLU A 125 4.86 -15.81 -14.43
N ASN A 126 5.72 -15.09 -15.15
CA ASN A 126 7.00 -14.58 -14.65
C ASN A 126 7.00 -13.07 -14.36
N VAL A 127 5.86 -12.39 -14.54
CA VAL A 127 5.71 -10.97 -14.21
C VAL A 127 5.64 -10.79 -12.70
N THR A 128 6.33 -9.76 -12.18
CA THR A 128 6.16 -9.25 -10.82
C THR A 128 4.90 -8.39 -10.76
N TRP A 129 3.86 -8.87 -10.09
CA TRP A 129 2.65 -8.08 -9.87
C TRP A 129 2.79 -7.15 -8.67
N LEU A 130 2.33 -5.90 -8.80
CA LEU A 130 2.14 -4.98 -7.68
C LEU A 130 0.67 -5.00 -7.29
N GLU A 131 0.31 -5.58 -6.16
CA GLU A 131 -1.10 -5.81 -5.79
C GLU A 131 -1.42 -5.35 -4.37
N PHE A 132 -2.66 -4.93 -4.11
CA PHE A 132 -3.04 -4.39 -2.80
C PHE A 132 -3.28 -5.44 -1.71
N TRP A 133 -3.35 -6.72 -2.07
CA TRP A 133 -3.62 -7.83 -1.16
C TRP A 133 -2.87 -9.07 -1.61
N GLY A 134 -2.21 -9.79 -0.71
CA GLY A 134 -1.42 -10.98 -1.06
C GLY A 134 -2.09 -12.29 -0.70
N MET A 135 -3.23 -12.63 -1.31
CA MET A 135 -3.87 -13.92 -1.07
C MET A 135 -3.07 -15.05 -1.74
N TYR A 136 -2.36 -15.82 -0.92
CA TYR A 136 -1.45 -16.87 -1.37
C TYR A 136 -2.00 -18.28 -1.18
N ASP A 137 -3.01 -18.47 -0.31
CA ASP A 137 -3.68 -19.76 -0.12
C ASP A 137 -5.20 -19.62 0.13
N PHE A 138 -5.93 -20.71 -0.02
CA PHE A 138 -7.38 -20.76 0.12
C PHE A 138 -7.80 -20.60 1.59
N HIS A 139 -8.66 -19.63 1.84
CA HIS A 139 -9.29 -19.46 3.14
C HIS A 139 -10.62 -20.25 3.19
N PRO A 140 -10.85 -21.13 4.19
CA PRO A 140 -12.01 -22.03 4.22
C PRO A 140 -13.35 -21.29 4.30
N HIS A 141 -13.36 -20.10 4.89
CA HIS A 141 -14.56 -19.24 4.95
C HIS A 141 -14.79 -18.39 3.69
N TRP A 142 -13.95 -18.48 2.65
CA TRP A 142 -14.04 -17.69 1.40
C TRP A 142 -14.40 -18.50 0.16
N THR A 143 -14.87 -19.73 0.33
CA THR A 143 -15.15 -20.72 -0.72
C THR A 143 -16.20 -20.32 -1.77
N GLN A 144 -16.94 -19.20 -1.59
CA GLN A 144 -18.07 -18.85 -2.46
C GLN A 144 -18.31 -17.32 -2.61
N ILE A 145 -17.25 -16.51 -2.62
CA ILE A 145 -17.37 -15.04 -2.78
C ILE A 145 -17.23 -14.68 -4.26
N PHE A 146 -18.01 -13.68 -4.70
CA PHE A 146 -17.85 -12.90 -5.94
C PHE A 146 -16.62 -13.28 -6.77
N HIS A 147 -16.82 -13.91 -7.92
CA HIS A 147 -15.78 -14.35 -8.85
C HIS A 147 -14.66 -15.15 -8.14
N ASN A 148 -14.85 -16.45 -7.92
CA ASN A 148 -13.83 -17.44 -7.55
C ASN A 148 -12.52 -16.82 -7.02
N ARG A 149 -12.49 -16.49 -5.72
CA ARG A 149 -11.30 -15.95 -5.04
C ARG A 149 -10.20 -17.03 -4.96
N ILE A 150 -9.60 -17.29 -6.10
CA ILE A 150 -8.49 -18.21 -6.29
C ILE A 150 -7.22 -17.45 -5.86
N PRO A 151 -6.46 -17.95 -4.88
CA PRO A 151 -5.19 -17.37 -4.49
C PRO A 151 -4.24 -17.32 -5.68
N CYS A 152 -3.63 -16.16 -5.91
CA CYS A 152 -2.74 -15.96 -7.06
C CYS A 152 -1.51 -15.12 -6.78
N MET A 153 -1.41 -14.56 -5.57
CA MET A 153 -0.18 -13.96 -5.10
C MET A 153 0.86 -15.07 -4.94
N VAL A 154 2.03 -14.87 -5.54
CA VAL A 154 3.19 -15.76 -5.40
C VAL A 154 4.28 -15.06 -4.58
N PRO A 155 4.55 -15.52 -3.34
CA PRO A 155 5.55 -14.93 -2.47
C PRO A 155 6.94 -14.88 -3.12
N GLY A 156 7.59 -13.73 -3.01
CA GLY A 156 8.89 -13.45 -3.61
C GLY A 156 8.88 -13.29 -5.14
N ARG A 157 7.74 -13.48 -5.83
CA ARG A 157 7.54 -12.98 -7.20
C ARG A 157 6.77 -11.66 -7.14
N ASP A 158 5.57 -11.70 -6.57
CA ASP A 158 4.69 -10.54 -6.50
C ASP A 158 5.08 -9.66 -5.30
N ILE A 159 4.66 -8.40 -5.31
CA ILE A 159 4.88 -7.44 -4.23
C ILE A 159 3.52 -6.93 -3.80
N VAL A 160 3.16 -7.21 -2.54
CA VAL A 160 1.97 -6.62 -1.93
C VAL A 160 2.30 -5.16 -1.61
N VAL A 161 1.51 -4.22 -2.11
CA VAL A 161 1.73 -2.78 -1.90
C VAL A 161 0.59 -2.20 -1.07
N PRO A 162 0.84 -1.14 -0.27
CA PRO A 162 -0.21 -0.55 0.55
C PRO A 162 -1.25 0.15 -0.32
N PHE A 163 -2.51 0.11 0.11
CA PHE A 163 -3.55 0.91 -0.52
C PHE A 163 -3.23 2.41 -0.40
N MET A 164 -3.66 3.18 -1.39
CA MET A 164 -3.51 4.64 -1.33
C MET A 164 -4.71 5.24 -0.60
N ALA A 165 -4.48 5.82 0.57
CA ALA A 165 -5.51 6.41 1.43
C ALA A 165 -6.11 7.71 0.85
N MET A 166 -6.83 7.60 -0.27
CA MET A 166 -7.32 8.73 -1.09
C MET A 166 -8.85 8.87 -1.09
N SER A 167 -9.58 7.91 -0.51
CA SER A 167 -11.03 7.88 -0.60
C SER A 167 -11.68 8.85 0.39
N SER A 168 -12.93 9.25 0.11
CA SER A 168 -13.73 10.04 1.06
C SER A 168 -13.88 9.36 2.42
N HIS A 169 -13.79 8.04 2.47
CA HIS A 169 -13.92 7.25 3.71
C HIS A 169 -12.64 7.26 4.54
N ASP A 170 -11.50 7.66 3.99
CA ASP A 170 -10.20 7.61 4.64
C ASP A 170 -9.62 9.02 4.86
N ARG A 171 -10.37 10.08 4.55
CA ARG A 171 -9.95 11.49 4.75
C ARG A 171 -9.50 11.81 6.17
N PHE A 172 -10.02 11.07 7.14
CA PHE A 172 -9.68 11.27 8.54
C PHE A 172 -8.20 11.02 8.82
N VAL A 173 -7.48 10.21 8.02
CA VAL A 173 -6.05 9.86 8.25
C VAL A 173 -5.12 11.06 8.39
N ILE A 174 -5.49 12.23 7.86
CA ILE A 174 -4.69 13.44 8.03
C ILE A 174 -4.72 14.00 9.46
N GLU A 175 -5.68 13.57 10.28
CA GLU A 175 -5.76 13.87 11.71
C GLU A 175 -4.86 12.94 12.53
N THR A 176 -3.96 12.17 11.88
CA THR A 176 -3.04 11.26 12.55
C THR A 176 -2.27 11.95 13.68
N PRO A 177 -2.19 11.34 14.88
CA PRO A 177 -1.38 11.86 15.98
C PRO A 177 0.13 11.69 15.71
N LEU A 178 0.56 11.03 14.63
CA LEU A 178 1.98 10.96 14.25
C LEU A 178 2.47 12.31 13.74
N HIS A 179 1.59 13.09 13.10
CA HIS A 179 1.93 14.44 12.66
C HIS A 179 2.34 15.31 13.86
N PRO A 180 3.47 16.05 13.80
CA PRO A 180 3.95 16.85 14.93
C PRO A 180 2.95 17.90 15.42
N ARG A 181 2.13 18.45 14.51
CA ARG A 181 1.18 19.53 14.82
C ARG A 181 -0.21 19.05 15.23
N ASN A 182 -0.54 17.78 14.97
CA ASN A 182 -1.84 17.27 15.33
C ASN A 182 -1.91 17.02 16.83
N LYS A 183 -3.11 17.15 17.39
CA LYS A 183 -3.37 16.86 18.79
C LYS A 183 -2.92 15.44 19.11
N LYS A 184 -2.04 15.30 20.10
CA LYS A 184 -1.70 13.99 20.66
C LYS A 184 -2.85 13.52 21.53
N HIS A 185 -3.13 12.23 21.47
CA HIS A 185 -4.19 11.59 22.25
C HIS A 185 -3.56 10.63 23.25
N ASN A 186 -4.03 10.69 24.50
CA ASN A 186 -3.71 9.64 25.45
C ASN A 186 -4.40 8.35 25.00
N ARG A 187 -3.65 7.24 24.96
CA ARG A 187 -4.20 5.94 24.58
C ARG A 187 -4.93 5.34 25.77
N THR A 188 -6.25 5.57 25.84
CA THR A 188 -7.11 5.11 26.93
C THR A 188 -7.76 3.77 26.66
N ASN A 189 -7.84 3.33 25.39
CA ASN A 189 -8.35 2.01 25.03
C ASN A 189 -7.17 1.05 24.80
N THR A 190 -7.28 -0.17 25.32
CA THR A 190 -6.32 -1.25 25.04
C THR A 190 -6.44 -1.67 23.57
N PHE A 191 -7.66 -1.93 23.10
CA PHE A 191 -7.91 -2.46 21.76
C PHE A 191 -9.08 -1.76 21.07
N PHE A 192 -8.97 -1.58 19.76
CA PHE A 192 -10.02 -0.98 18.94
C PHE A 192 -10.35 -1.77 17.67
N PHE A 193 -11.65 -1.91 17.44
CA PHE A 193 -12.21 -2.25 16.15
C PHE A 193 -13.56 -1.56 15.96
N ALA A 194 -13.71 -0.86 14.84
CA ALA A 194 -15.01 -0.40 14.37
C ALA A 194 -15.26 -0.74 12.89
N GLY A 195 -16.47 -1.22 12.62
CA GLY A 195 -17.02 -1.41 11.29
C GLY A 195 -17.89 -2.66 11.19
N GLY A 196 -18.56 -2.82 10.04
CA GLY A 196 -19.53 -3.89 9.83
C GLY A 196 -18.97 -5.26 10.24
N VAL A 197 -19.56 -5.82 11.31
CA VAL A 197 -19.20 -7.12 11.89
C VAL A 197 -19.70 -8.21 10.95
N CYS A 198 -20.99 -8.20 10.64
CA CYS A 198 -21.60 -9.09 9.67
C CYS A 198 -21.57 -8.50 8.24
N GLY A 199 -20.44 -7.98 7.76
CA GLY A 199 -20.28 -7.54 6.36
C GLY A 199 -20.93 -6.18 5.97
N SER A 200 -21.02 -5.91 4.66
CA SER A 200 -21.34 -4.58 4.11
C SER A 200 -22.83 -4.30 3.85
N GLY A 201 -23.71 -5.31 3.91
CA GLY A 201 -25.13 -5.17 3.55
C GLY A 201 -25.98 -4.50 4.63
N ASN A 202 -25.83 -4.92 5.89
CA ASN A 202 -26.51 -4.32 7.04
C ASN A 202 -25.48 -4.02 8.12
N LYS A 203 -25.13 -2.73 8.29
CA LYS A 203 -24.12 -2.29 9.26
C LYS A 203 -24.54 -2.53 10.72
N ARG A 204 -25.83 -2.76 10.99
CA ARG A 204 -26.36 -3.06 12.33
C ARG A 204 -26.46 -4.55 12.63
N ALA A 205 -26.23 -5.43 11.64
CA ALA A 205 -26.29 -6.86 11.87
C ALA A 205 -25.11 -7.32 12.75
N LEU A 206 -25.45 -8.09 13.79
CA LEU A 206 -24.53 -8.62 14.79
C LEU A 206 -24.79 -10.13 15.01
N PRO A 207 -23.78 -10.92 15.40
CA PRO A 207 -23.97 -12.31 15.81
C PRO A 207 -25.01 -12.44 16.96
N PRO A 208 -25.82 -13.52 17.03
CA PRO A 208 -25.90 -14.64 16.08
C PRO A 208 -26.71 -14.33 14.81
N HIS A 209 -27.35 -13.16 14.74
CA HIS A 209 -28.23 -12.75 13.64
C HIS A 209 -27.47 -12.24 12.40
N CYS A 210 -26.33 -12.84 12.09
CA CYS A 210 -25.66 -12.63 10.81
C CYS A 210 -26.42 -13.40 9.69
N THR A 211 -27.67 -13.03 9.41
CA THR A 211 -28.61 -13.81 8.57
C THR A 211 -28.41 -13.68 7.06
N PHE A 212 -27.52 -12.78 6.59
CA PHE A 212 -27.25 -12.66 5.15
C PHE A 212 -26.08 -13.56 4.71
N TYR A 213 -26.24 -14.18 3.54
CA TYR A 213 -25.29 -15.09 2.88
C TYR A 213 -23.86 -14.54 2.66
N LYS A 214 -23.62 -13.23 2.86
CA LYS A 214 -22.33 -12.53 2.60
C LYS A 214 -21.50 -12.22 3.86
N GLN A 215 -21.94 -12.60 5.06
CA GLN A 215 -21.49 -11.91 6.28
C GLN A 215 -20.21 -12.47 6.92
N VAL A 216 -20.11 -13.79 7.17
CA VAL A 216 -18.84 -14.45 7.61
C VAL A 216 -17.77 -14.32 6.53
N ARG A 217 -18.20 -14.48 5.27
CA ARG A 217 -17.38 -14.39 4.07
C ARG A 217 -16.62 -13.07 3.94
N TYR A 218 -17.22 -11.95 4.33
CA TYR A 218 -16.62 -10.64 4.09
C TYR A 218 -15.24 -10.49 4.73
N SER A 219 -15.05 -11.04 5.94
CA SER A 219 -13.81 -10.97 6.74
C SER A 219 -13.27 -12.33 7.18
N GLY A 220 -13.74 -13.42 6.57
CA GLY A 220 -13.29 -14.76 6.93
C GLY A 220 -13.80 -15.28 8.28
N GLY A 221 -14.66 -14.52 8.98
CA GLY A 221 -15.08 -14.82 10.35
C GLY A 221 -14.32 -14.04 11.44
N VAL A 222 -13.22 -13.36 11.10
CA VAL A 222 -12.39 -12.62 12.07
C VAL A 222 -13.18 -11.57 12.84
N ARG A 223 -13.96 -10.72 12.14
CA ARG A 223 -14.72 -9.64 12.78
C ARG A 223 -15.81 -10.18 13.70
N GLN A 224 -16.46 -11.28 13.31
CA GLN A 224 -17.45 -11.96 14.14
C GLN A 224 -16.83 -12.55 15.39
N ALA A 225 -15.70 -13.25 15.26
CA ALA A 225 -14.98 -13.82 16.38
C ALA A 225 -14.56 -12.73 17.38
N VAL A 226 -13.90 -11.66 16.90
CA VAL A 226 -13.49 -10.53 17.76
C VAL A 226 -14.70 -9.89 18.45
N TYR A 227 -15.81 -9.69 17.73
CA TYR A 227 -17.02 -9.13 18.33
C TYR A 227 -17.58 -10.05 19.42
N LEU A 228 -17.78 -11.32 19.13
CA LEU A 228 -18.34 -12.31 20.07
C LEU A 228 -17.53 -12.39 21.37
N HIS A 229 -16.20 -12.38 21.27
CA HIS A 229 -15.34 -12.52 22.44
C HIS A 229 -15.13 -11.21 23.23
N PHE A 230 -15.12 -10.04 22.56
CA PHE A 230 -14.55 -8.84 23.19
C PHE A 230 -15.43 -7.57 23.17
N HIS A 231 -16.65 -7.59 22.60
CA HIS A 231 -17.51 -6.39 22.54
C HIS A 231 -17.89 -5.79 23.90
N ASN A 232 -17.96 -6.60 24.96
CA ASN A 232 -18.29 -6.18 26.32
C ASN A 232 -17.06 -6.15 27.27
N ARG A 233 -15.83 -6.30 26.74
CA ARG A 233 -14.63 -6.30 27.58
C ARG A 233 -14.24 -4.86 27.97
N THR A 234 -13.98 -4.63 29.26
CA THR A 234 -13.50 -3.33 29.76
C THR A 234 -12.18 -2.94 29.11
N GLY A 235 -12.04 -1.67 28.72
CA GLY A 235 -10.85 -1.17 28.01
C GLY A 235 -10.80 -1.51 26.51
N TRP A 236 -11.74 -2.31 26.01
CA TRP A 236 -11.81 -2.69 24.60
C TRP A 236 -12.98 -2.00 23.91
N ARG A 237 -12.72 -1.42 22.75
CA ARG A 237 -13.71 -0.70 21.95
C ARG A 237 -13.98 -1.46 20.65
N VAL A 238 -14.86 -2.45 20.73
CA VAL A 238 -15.23 -3.32 19.60
C VAL A 238 -16.69 -3.07 19.23
N ARG A 239 -16.93 -2.36 18.12
CA ARG A 239 -18.26 -1.85 17.73
C ARG A 239 -18.57 -2.05 16.24
N PRO A 240 -19.85 -2.14 15.84
CA PRO A 240 -20.24 -2.23 14.43
C PRO A 240 -19.95 -0.94 13.62
N GLY A 241 -19.62 0.16 14.28
CA GLY A 241 -19.22 1.43 13.68
C GLY A 241 -18.85 2.45 14.76
N THR A 242 -18.31 3.59 14.32
CA THR A 242 -18.05 4.77 15.14
C THR A 242 -18.27 6.02 14.30
N ASP A 243 -18.63 7.11 14.96
CA ASP A 243 -18.82 8.43 14.33
C ASP A 243 -17.49 9.19 14.23
N ASP A 244 -16.49 8.82 15.03
CA ASP A 244 -15.18 9.48 15.08
C ASP A 244 -14.05 8.43 15.02
N TYR A 245 -13.76 7.97 13.79
CA TYR A 245 -12.67 7.03 13.55
C TYR A 245 -11.31 7.62 13.92
N ALA A 246 -11.08 8.92 13.67
CA ALA A 246 -9.81 9.57 13.96
C ALA A 246 -9.47 9.48 15.46
N ARG A 247 -10.40 9.90 16.31
CA ARG A 247 -10.23 9.84 17.76
C ARG A 247 -10.09 8.41 18.25
N ASP A 248 -10.89 7.49 17.74
CA ASP A 248 -10.88 6.10 18.24
C ASP A 248 -9.59 5.37 17.87
N TYR A 249 -9.04 5.57 16.65
CA TYR A 249 -7.70 5.06 16.32
C TYR A 249 -6.61 5.75 17.16
N ALA A 250 -6.66 7.08 17.30
CA ALA A 250 -5.65 7.85 18.02
C ALA A 250 -5.59 7.53 19.53
N SER A 251 -6.72 7.15 20.14
CA SER A 251 -6.85 6.85 21.56
C SER A 251 -6.71 5.37 21.92
N SER A 252 -6.31 4.52 20.98
CA SER A 252 -6.23 3.06 21.19
C SER A 252 -4.81 2.53 21.02
N THR A 253 -4.39 1.58 21.85
CA THR A 253 -3.03 1.01 21.81
C THR A 253 -2.87 0.00 20.69
N PHE A 254 -3.81 -0.95 20.58
CA PHE A 254 -3.85 -1.98 19.55
C PHE A 254 -5.10 -1.83 18.68
N CYS A 255 -5.00 -2.10 17.38
CA CYS A 255 -6.11 -1.94 16.44
C CYS A 255 -6.23 -3.14 15.50
N LEU A 256 -7.44 -3.66 15.32
CA LEU A 256 -7.67 -4.83 14.48
C LEU A 256 -7.39 -4.55 12.98
N ALA A 257 -6.40 -5.24 12.45
CA ALA A 257 -6.15 -5.42 11.03
C ALA A 257 -6.78 -6.76 10.59
N ALA A 258 -8.10 -6.76 10.45
CA ALA A 258 -8.83 -7.95 9.99
C ALA A 258 -8.90 -8.02 8.47
N ALA A 259 -8.89 -9.25 7.95
CA ALA A 259 -9.24 -9.53 6.57
C ALA A 259 -10.63 -8.94 6.22
N GLY A 260 -10.85 -8.61 4.95
CA GLY A 260 -12.02 -7.85 4.53
C GLY A 260 -12.03 -7.57 3.02
N GLY A 261 -13.19 -7.41 2.42
CA GLY A 261 -13.24 -6.71 1.13
C GLY A 261 -12.78 -5.25 1.28
N GLY A 262 -11.79 -4.82 0.49
CA GLY A 262 -11.33 -3.42 0.42
C GLY A 262 -9.83 -3.18 0.68
N TRP A 263 -8.95 -3.81 -0.13
CA TRP A 263 -7.52 -3.46 -0.27
C TRP A 263 -6.65 -3.52 1.01
N GLY A 264 -6.99 -4.34 2.00
CA GLY A 264 -6.15 -4.49 3.21
C GLY A 264 -6.01 -3.23 4.07
N LYS A 265 -6.93 -2.28 3.92
CA LYS A 265 -6.72 -0.92 4.44
C LYS A 265 -6.56 -0.78 5.96
N ARG A 266 -7.08 -1.74 6.75
CA ARG A 266 -7.20 -1.57 8.21
C ARG A 266 -5.85 -1.55 8.92
N GLY A 267 -4.93 -2.44 8.57
CA GLY A 267 -3.58 -2.45 9.14
C GLY A 267 -2.82 -1.18 8.81
N ILE A 268 -2.93 -0.72 7.57
CA ILE A 268 -2.29 0.51 7.09
C ILE A 268 -2.84 1.74 7.81
N VAL A 269 -4.17 1.88 7.95
CA VAL A 269 -4.78 2.97 8.72
C VAL A 269 -4.40 2.92 10.20
N ALA A 270 -4.36 1.73 10.81
CA ALA A 270 -3.92 1.58 12.20
C ALA A 270 -2.49 2.09 12.38
N ALA A 271 -1.56 1.65 11.51
CA ALA A 271 -0.18 2.09 11.51
C ALA A 271 -0.07 3.61 11.32
N MET A 272 -0.81 4.20 10.38
CA MET A 272 -0.87 5.64 10.16
C MET A 272 -1.31 6.42 11.41
N TYR A 273 -2.04 5.83 12.35
CA TYR A 273 -2.42 6.43 13.63
C TYR A 273 -1.49 6.09 14.80
N GLY A 274 -0.40 5.38 14.53
CA GLY A 274 0.48 4.80 15.55
C GLY A 274 -0.21 3.76 16.43
N CYS A 275 -1.39 3.27 16.03
CA CYS A 275 -2.07 2.19 16.73
C CYS A 275 -1.47 0.87 16.26
N ILE A 276 -0.93 0.07 17.18
CA ILE A 276 -0.21 -1.17 16.85
C ILE A 276 -1.19 -2.10 16.10
N PRO A 277 -0.93 -2.43 14.82
CA PRO A 277 -1.84 -3.26 14.05
C PRO A 277 -1.83 -4.71 14.56
N VAL A 278 -3.02 -5.24 14.82
CA VAL A 278 -3.24 -6.66 15.15
C VAL A 278 -3.73 -7.37 13.88
N ALA A 279 -2.81 -7.95 13.12
CA ALA A 279 -3.06 -8.66 11.88
C ALA A 279 -3.70 -10.03 12.16
N ALA A 280 -4.97 -10.16 11.79
CA ALA A 280 -5.74 -11.40 11.81
C ALA A 280 -6.16 -11.70 10.36
N THR A 281 -5.19 -12.17 9.59
CA THR A 281 -5.22 -12.26 8.12
C THR A 281 -4.61 -13.57 7.64
N ASP A 282 -5.13 -14.69 8.15
CA ASP A 282 -4.74 -16.04 7.73
C ASP A 282 -4.78 -16.18 6.20
N MET A 283 -3.76 -16.83 5.64
CA MET A 283 -3.58 -17.04 4.18
C MET A 283 -3.43 -15.75 3.35
N LEU A 284 -3.13 -14.62 4.01
CA LEU A 284 -2.81 -13.37 3.36
C LEU A 284 -1.44 -12.85 3.79
N TYR A 285 -0.75 -12.25 2.83
CA TYR A 285 0.32 -11.30 3.07
C TYR A 285 -0.25 -9.88 3.14
N GLU A 286 0.19 -9.14 4.15
CA GLU A 286 -0.02 -7.71 4.29
C GLU A 286 0.96 -6.93 3.40
N ALA A 287 0.80 -5.61 3.35
CA ALA A 287 1.66 -4.76 2.52
C ALA A 287 3.15 -4.96 2.82
N PHE A 288 3.90 -5.23 1.75
CA PHE A 288 5.31 -5.54 1.67
C PHE A 288 5.78 -6.82 2.36
N GLU A 289 4.91 -7.68 2.87
CA GLU A 289 5.37 -9.00 3.31
C GLU A 289 5.65 -9.94 2.12
N PRO A 290 6.66 -10.83 2.23
CA PRO A 290 7.52 -11.07 3.39
C PRO A 290 8.74 -10.15 3.50
N GLU A 291 8.97 -9.21 2.57
CA GLU A 291 10.12 -8.28 2.61
C GLU A 291 10.13 -7.37 3.87
N LEU A 292 8.96 -6.99 4.37
CA LEU A 292 8.75 -6.22 5.60
C LEU A 292 8.02 -7.10 6.63
N ASP A 293 8.72 -7.50 7.70
CA ASP A 293 8.11 -8.32 8.75
C ASP A 293 7.21 -7.50 9.68
N TRP A 294 5.89 -7.74 9.58
CA TRP A 294 4.89 -7.07 10.40
C TRP A 294 4.97 -7.42 11.88
N SER A 295 5.61 -8.51 12.29
CA SER A 295 5.79 -8.85 13.71
C SER A 295 6.72 -7.89 14.44
N ARG A 296 7.49 -7.08 13.70
CA ARG A 296 8.39 -6.06 14.26
C ARG A 296 7.65 -4.85 14.82
N PHE A 297 6.51 -4.51 14.24
CA PHE A 297 5.74 -3.31 14.59
C PHE A 297 4.27 -3.59 14.89
N GLY A 298 3.82 -4.82 14.69
CA GLY A 298 2.45 -5.27 14.87
C GLY A 298 2.39 -6.64 15.54
N VAL A 299 1.17 -7.11 15.77
CA VAL A 299 0.90 -8.42 16.34
C VAL A 299 0.19 -9.27 15.30
N ARG A 300 0.77 -10.42 14.94
CA ARG A 300 0.08 -11.42 14.11
C ARG A 300 -0.65 -12.41 15.01
N ILE A 301 -1.93 -12.65 14.74
CA ILE A 301 -2.74 -13.64 15.45
C ILE A 301 -3.50 -14.51 14.45
N ALA A 302 -3.41 -15.83 14.61
CA ALA A 302 -4.18 -16.74 13.79
C ALA A 302 -5.68 -16.63 14.12
N GLN A 303 -6.56 -16.82 13.15
CA GLN A 303 -8.00 -16.68 13.38
C GLN A 303 -8.50 -17.63 14.49
N LYS A 304 -7.95 -18.84 14.57
CA LYS A 304 -8.27 -19.83 15.60
C LYS A 304 -7.90 -19.38 17.03
N ASP A 305 -6.94 -18.47 17.16
CA ASP A 305 -6.39 -18.01 18.43
C ASP A 305 -7.01 -16.68 18.90
N ILE A 306 -7.95 -16.10 18.12
CA ILE A 306 -8.72 -14.91 18.52
C ILE A 306 -9.31 -15.00 19.95
N PRO A 307 -9.84 -16.15 20.44
CA PRO A 307 -10.31 -16.23 21.82
C PRO A 307 -9.25 -15.89 22.88
N LYS A 308 -7.96 -16.07 22.56
CA LYS A 308 -6.81 -15.77 23.44
C LYS A 308 -6.19 -14.40 23.17
N LEU A 309 -6.78 -13.61 22.27
CA LEU A 309 -6.22 -12.31 21.85
C LEU A 309 -5.93 -11.38 23.03
N ALA A 310 -6.79 -11.38 24.04
CA ALA A 310 -6.59 -10.56 25.24
C ALA A 310 -5.31 -10.93 25.97
N ASP A 311 -5.07 -12.23 26.21
CA ASP A 311 -3.87 -12.72 26.89
C ASP A 311 -2.60 -12.35 26.12
N VAL A 312 -2.66 -12.39 24.79
CA VAL A 312 -1.54 -12.00 23.91
C VAL A 312 -1.21 -10.52 24.04
N ILE A 313 -2.19 -9.63 23.82
CA ILE A 313 -1.88 -8.19 23.73
C ILE A 313 -1.74 -7.51 25.09
N GLU A 314 -2.39 -8.03 26.13
CA GLU A 314 -2.24 -7.55 27.51
C GLU A 314 -1.01 -8.14 28.21
N GLY A 315 -0.39 -9.18 27.63
CA GLY A 315 0.86 -9.76 28.12
C GLY A 315 2.13 -8.96 27.77
N PHE A 316 2.04 -7.96 26.87
CA PHE A 316 3.18 -7.10 26.55
C PHE A 316 3.47 -6.10 27.67
N THR A 317 4.74 -5.91 27.99
CA THR A 317 5.16 -4.86 28.95
C THR A 317 5.02 -3.46 28.32
N PRO A 318 4.92 -2.39 29.14
CA PRO A 318 4.90 -1.02 28.64
C PRO A 318 6.09 -0.68 27.73
N GLU A 319 7.28 -1.22 28.02
CA GLU A 319 8.49 -1.03 27.22
C GLU A 319 8.36 -1.68 25.84
N GLN A 320 7.83 -2.90 25.78
CA GLN A 320 7.56 -3.60 24.51
C GLN A 320 6.52 -2.85 23.67
N VAL A 321 5.45 -2.35 24.31
CA VAL A 321 4.42 -1.54 23.63
C VAL A 321 5.02 -0.23 23.09
N SER A 322 5.86 0.45 23.87
CA SER A 322 6.54 1.68 23.45
C SER A 322 7.45 1.45 22.25
N ASP A 323 8.25 0.39 22.28
CA ASP A 323 9.11 -0.01 21.15
C ASP A 323 8.29 -0.34 19.89
N MET A 324 7.21 -1.13 20.03
CA MET A 324 6.30 -1.41 18.93
C MET A 324 5.65 -0.15 18.34
N GLN A 325 5.26 0.82 19.17
CA GLN A 325 4.70 2.10 18.70
C GLN A 325 5.72 2.94 17.93
N ALA A 326 6.97 3.00 18.40
CA ALA A 326 8.05 3.69 17.69
C ALA A 326 8.29 3.05 16.30
N LYS A 327 8.36 1.71 16.25
CA LYS A 327 8.48 0.97 14.99
C LYS A 327 7.24 1.11 14.10
N THR A 328 6.04 1.18 14.69
CA THR A 328 4.79 1.43 13.96
C THR A 328 4.82 2.80 13.27
N ALA A 329 5.33 3.84 13.93
CA ALA A 329 5.46 5.16 13.34
C ALA A 329 6.41 5.19 12.13
N CYS A 330 7.49 4.41 12.17
CA CYS A 330 8.36 4.21 11.00
C CYS A 330 7.65 3.41 9.91
N ALA A 331 7.05 2.25 10.24
CA ALA A 331 6.30 1.42 9.31
C ALA A 331 5.19 2.20 8.59
N ALA A 332 4.53 3.13 9.29
CA ALA A 332 3.51 4.00 8.70
C ALA A 332 4.01 4.81 7.49
N GLN A 333 5.29 5.23 7.49
CA GLN A 333 5.90 5.93 6.35
C GLN A 333 6.01 4.99 5.15
N HIS A 334 6.52 3.77 5.33
CA HIS A 334 6.55 2.73 4.30
C HIS A 334 5.16 2.44 3.74
N LEU A 335 4.14 2.45 4.60
CA LEU A 335 2.76 2.14 4.22
C LEU A 335 1.98 3.32 3.61
N HIS A 336 2.60 4.49 3.44
CA HIS A 336 1.98 5.67 2.84
C HIS A 336 2.67 6.08 1.54
N TRP A 337 1.90 6.57 0.58
CA TRP A 337 2.40 7.04 -0.72
C TRP A 337 2.71 8.53 -0.68
N SER A 338 3.52 8.98 0.30
CA SER A 338 3.71 10.40 0.58
C SER A 338 4.37 11.17 -0.56
N THR A 339 5.25 10.57 -1.36
CA THR A 339 5.82 11.27 -2.53
C THR A 339 4.78 11.56 -3.61
N ASN A 340 3.70 10.76 -3.69
CA ASN A 340 2.53 11.04 -4.54
C ASN A 340 1.51 11.94 -3.84
N LEU A 341 1.22 11.68 -2.55
CA LEU A 341 0.03 12.16 -1.83
C LEU A 341 0.29 13.13 -0.70
N GLY A 342 1.54 13.51 -0.44
CA GLY A 342 1.91 14.50 0.56
C GLY A 342 2.21 13.88 1.92
N GLY A 343 2.96 14.63 2.71
CA GLY A 343 3.37 14.21 4.05
C GLY A 343 2.26 14.43 5.06
N ILE A 344 1.64 13.35 5.56
CA ILE A 344 0.56 13.45 6.57
C ILE A 344 1.06 13.22 8.00
N MET A 345 2.31 12.79 8.16
CA MET A 345 2.99 12.51 9.44
C MET A 345 4.22 13.42 9.66
N GLY A 346 4.50 14.36 8.76
CA GLY A 346 5.71 15.20 8.79
C GLY A 346 6.95 14.54 8.17
N GLU A 347 6.74 13.51 7.36
CA GLU A 347 7.75 12.73 6.65
C GLU A 347 8.27 13.44 5.40
N THR A 348 9.48 13.07 4.98
CA THR A 348 10.18 13.61 3.80
C THR A 348 9.78 12.89 2.51
N GLY A 349 9.22 11.69 2.62
CA GLY A 349 8.95 10.80 1.50
C GLY A 349 10.08 9.82 1.18
N GLU A 350 11.21 9.89 1.88
CA GLU A 350 12.38 9.01 1.66
C GLU A 350 12.05 7.52 1.86
N PHE A 351 11.18 7.22 2.83
CA PHE A 351 10.79 5.85 3.20
C PHE A 351 9.41 5.45 2.68
N ASP A 352 8.83 6.21 1.75
CA ASP A 352 7.44 5.99 1.34
C ASP A 352 7.22 4.67 0.59
N ALA A 353 5.96 4.35 0.28
CA ALA A 353 5.58 3.13 -0.42
C ALA A 353 6.29 2.96 -1.77
N PHE A 354 6.47 4.03 -2.55
CA PHE A 354 7.17 3.96 -3.83
C PHE A 354 8.65 3.61 -3.61
N ASN A 355 9.33 4.29 -2.69
CA ASN A 355 10.73 4.00 -2.37
C ASN A 355 10.91 2.61 -1.76
N THR A 356 9.89 2.10 -1.06
CA THR A 356 9.88 0.72 -0.54
C THR A 356 9.84 -0.30 -1.68
N ILE A 357 9.04 -0.08 -2.72
CA ILE A 357 9.09 -0.91 -3.94
C ILE A 357 10.49 -0.86 -4.57
N MET A 358 11.08 0.34 -4.69
CA MET A 358 12.43 0.49 -5.26
C MET A 358 13.50 -0.24 -4.42
N ALA A 359 13.41 -0.20 -3.10
CA ALA A 359 14.31 -0.92 -2.20
C ALA A 359 14.18 -2.45 -2.35
N ILE A 360 12.97 -2.97 -2.48
CA ILE A 360 12.71 -4.41 -2.73
C ILE A 360 13.31 -4.83 -4.08
N LEU A 361 13.08 -4.05 -5.14
CA LEU A 361 13.64 -4.34 -6.46
C LEU A 361 15.17 -4.26 -6.47
N ARG A 362 15.76 -3.30 -5.72
CA ARG A 362 17.21 -3.22 -5.53
C ARG A 362 17.74 -4.47 -4.83
N MET A 363 17.06 -4.99 -3.81
CA MET A 363 17.44 -6.25 -3.16
C MET A 363 17.37 -7.43 -4.12
N ARG A 364 16.32 -7.53 -4.93
CA ARG A 364 16.19 -8.60 -5.95
C ARG A 364 17.34 -8.56 -6.98
N LYS A 365 17.82 -7.37 -7.34
CA LYS A 365 19.00 -7.19 -8.20
C LYS A 365 20.31 -7.53 -7.47
N LYS A 366 20.49 -7.01 -6.24
CA LYS A 366 21.73 -7.10 -5.46
C LYS A 366 21.99 -8.51 -4.94
N ARG A 367 20.93 -9.20 -4.49
CA ARG A 367 20.97 -10.50 -3.79
C ARG A 367 19.84 -11.43 -4.30
N PRO A 368 19.89 -11.87 -5.57
CA PRO A 368 18.86 -12.75 -6.14
C PRO A 368 18.82 -14.14 -5.48
N ASP A 369 19.89 -14.53 -4.78
CA ASP A 369 20.03 -15.76 -3.99
C ASP A 369 19.21 -15.75 -2.70
N LEU A 370 18.87 -14.56 -2.20
CA LEU A 370 18.32 -14.38 -0.87
C LEU A 370 16.79 -14.42 -0.88
N LYS A 371 16.17 -15.13 0.06
CA LYS A 371 14.71 -15.12 0.17
C LYS A 371 14.25 -13.75 0.69
N PRO A 372 13.10 -13.22 0.23
CA PRO A 372 12.70 -11.86 0.60
C PRO A 372 12.54 -11.61 2.10
N GLY A 373 12.06 -12.60 2.87
CA GLY A 373 11.99 -12.52 4.34
C GLY A 373 13.33 -12.44 5.07
N GLN A 374 14.45 -12.64 4.38
CA GLN A 374 15.79 -12.56 4.96
C GLN A 374 16.48 -11.20 4.69
N TYR A 375 15.90 -10.34 3.85
CA TYR A 375 16.54 -9.07 3.45
C TYR A 375 16.92 -8.20 4.65
N TYR A 376 16.03 -8.08 5.63
CA TYR A 376 16.29 -7.29 6.84
C TYR A 376 17.48 -7.84 7.66
N ALA A 377 17.58 -9.15 7.80
CA ALA A 377 18.62 -9.78 8.62
C ALA A 377 19.99 -9.70 7.93
N GLU A 378 20.03 -9.87 6.61
CA GLU A 378 21.28 -10.12 5.85
C GLU A 378 21.83 -8.90 5.11
N ASP A 379 21.05 -7.81 4.96
CA ASP A 379 21.49 -6.59 4.27
C ASP A 379 21.31 -5.35 5.14
N GLU A 380 22.42 -4.73 5.54
CA GLU A 380 22.42 -3.56 6.43
C GLU A 380 21.75 -2.33 5.81
N GLU A 381 21.90 -2.11 4.51
CA GLU A 381 21.29 -0.97 3.81
C GLU A 381 19.77 -1.10 3.79
N PHE A 382 19.25 -2.29 3.48
CA PHE A 382 17.83 -2.58 3.54
C PHE A 382 17.30 -2.51 4.98
N ARG A 383 18.06 -3.03 5.94
CA ARG A 383 17.74 -2.94 7.37
C ARG A 383 17.58 -1.49 7.83
N ASN A 384 18.55 -0.65 7.51
CA ASN A 384 18.55 0.77 7.86
C ASN A 384 17.39 1.50 7.17
N PHE A 385 17.07 1.16 5.92
CA PHE A 385 15.89 1.68 5.23
C PHE A 385 14.58 1.32 5.95
N VAL A 386 14.39 0.04 6.30
CA VAL A 386 13.20 -0.45 7.03
C VAL A 386 13.08 0.17 8.43
N ASP A 387 14.20 0.52 9.05
CA ASP A 387 14.23 1.20 10.35
C ASP A 387 14.18 2.74 10.21
N CYS A 388 13.81 3.27 9.04
CA CYS A 388 13.71 4.69 8.73
C CYS A 388 14.97 5.50 9.08
N LYS A 389 16.16 4.90 8.93
CA LYS A 389 17.43 5.61 9.12
C LYS A 389 17.79 6.32 7.82
N PRO A 390 17.93 7.67 7.83
CA PRO A 390 18.25 8.43 6.63
C PRO A 390 19.51 7.91 5.96
N PHE A 391 19.50 7.84 4.64
CA PHE A 391 20.64 7.36 3.88
C PHE A 391 21.85 8.26 4.02
N ASN A 392 21.61 9.57 4.07
CA ASN A 392 22.63 10.56 4.38
C ASN A 392 22.15 11.44 5.54
N PRO A 393 22.52 11.11 6.80
CA PRO A 393 22.13 11.88 7.97
C PRO A 393 22.60 13.34 7.96
N ALA A 394 23.62 13.67 7.14
CA ALA A 394 24.09 15.04 6.98
C ALA A 394 23.14 15.89 6.12
N VAL A 395 22.31 15.28 5.28
CA VAL A 395 21.34 15.96 4.42
C VAL A 395 20.00 16.06 5.15
N LYS A 396 19.62 17.27 5.53
CA LYS A 396 18.30 17.54 6.12
C LYS A 396 17.27 17.78 5.03
N HIS A 397 16.53 16.73 4.66
CA HIS A 397 15.36 16.87 3.80
C HIS A 397 14.23 17.61 4.54
N LYS A 398 13.54 18.52 3.83
CA LYS A 398 12.35 19.17 4.38
C LYS A 398 11.17 18.19 4.35
N PRO A 399 10.31 18.19 5.39
CA PRO A 399 9.03 17.48 5.33
C PRO A 399 8.24 17.86 4.08
N LEU A 400 7.55 16.89 3.50
CA LEU A 400 6.59 17.15 2.44
C LEU A 400 5.43 17.96 3.01
N CYS A 401 4.91 18.89 2.20
CA CYS A 401 3.68 19.57 2.57
C CYS A 401 2.51 18.58 2.62
N SER A 402 1.57 18.82 3.54
CA SER A 402 0.40 17.98 3.70
C SER A 402 -0.57 18.25 2.56
N MET A 403 -0.89 17.21 1.78
CA MET A 403 -1.88 17.30 0.71
C MET A 403 -3.13 16.53 1.06
N PHE A 404 -4.11 17.22 1.60
CA PHE A 404 -5.49 16.77 1.58
C PHE A 404 -6.36 18.00 1.82
N VAL A 405 -7.46 18.11 1.08
CA VAL A 405 -8.38 19.25 1.22
C VAL A 405 -9.71 18.73 1.72
N SER A 406 -9.82 18.55 3.03
CA SER A 406 -11.09 18.89 3.67
C SER A 406 -11.21 20.41 3.68
N PRO A 407 -12.39 21.02 3.47
CA PRO A 407 -12.59 22.45 3.66
C PRO A 407 -12.09 22.96 5.03
N LEU A 408 -12.04 22.06 6.02
CA LEU A 408 -11.52 22.32 7.37
C LEU A 408 -9.98 22.46 7.45
N MET A 409 -9.23 22.17 6.38
CA MET A 409 -7.76 22.17 6.39
C MET A 409 -7.13 23.50 5.99
N MET A 410 -7.94 24.53 5.70
CA MET A 410 -7.43 25.86 5.33
C MET A 410 -6.70 26.59 6.47
N PHE A 411 -6.61 25.99 7.66
CA PHE A 411 -6.02 26.55 8.87
C PHE A 411 -4.63 25.98 9.23
N TYR A 412 -4.05 25.10 8.39
CA TYR A 412 -2.73 24.53 8.64
C TYR A 412 -1.65 25.21 7.79
N ASP A 413 -0.48 25.52 8.35
CA ASP A 413 0.57 26.30 7.67
C ASP A 413 1.52 25.45 6.78
N ASP A 414 1.48 24.12 6.90
CA ASP A 414 2.27 23.14 6.11
C ASP A 414 1.47 22.50 4.97
N ILE A 415 0.31 23.04 4.65
CA ILE A 415 -0.47 22.60 3.50
C ILE A 415 0.24 23.00 2.22
N CYS A 416 0.17 22.12 1.21
CA CYS A 416 0.71 22.47 -0.10
C CYS A 416 0.01 23.72 -0.66
N PRO A 417 0.63 24.44 -1.61
CA PRO A 417 0.10 25.71 -2.12
C PRO A 417 -1.37 25.61 -2.56
N LYS A 418 -2.18 26.61 -2.18
CA LYS A 418 -3.63 26.65 -2.45
C LYS A 418 -3.97 26.47 -3.94
N GLN A 419 -3.09 26.89 -4.86
CA GLN A 419 -3.33 26.70 -6.30
C GLN A 419 -3.43 25.22 -6.69
N LEU A 420 -2.77 24.31 -5.95
CA LEU A 420 -2.77 22.87 -6.24
C LEU A 420 -4.05 22.15 -5.78
N TYR A 421 -4.89 22.79 -4.96
CA TYR A 421 -6.10 22.16 -4.39
C TYR A 421 -7.13 21.76 -5.43
N ARG A 422 -7.24 22.55 -6.52
CA ARG A 422 -8.15 22.23 -7.62
C ARG A 422 -7.76 20.93 -8.33
N HIS A 423 -6.46 20.64 -8.43
CA HIS A 423 -5.98 19.38 -9.02
C HIS A 423 -6.38 18.20 -8.14
N PHE A 424 -6.20 18.31 -6.83
CA PHE A 424 -6.54 17.24 -5.88
C PHE A 424 -8.05 16.95 -5.83
N LEU A 425 -8.88 17.98 -5.62
CA LEU A 425 -10.34 17.81 -5.49
C LEU A 425 -10.97 17.18 -6.73
N ARG A 426 -10.42 17.46 -7.93
CA ARG A 426 -10.94 16.94 -9.19
C ARG A 426 -10.31 15.63 -9.62
N ARG A 427 -9.00 15.43 -9.40
CA ARG A 427 -8.27 14.25 -9.92
C ARG A 427 -8.17 13.10 -8.92
N ARG A 428 -8.46 13.34 -7.63
CA ARG A 428 -8.22 12.36 -6.55
C ARG A 428 -6.77 11.83 -6.53
N MET A 429 -5.83 12.62 -7.05
CA MET A 429 -4.39 12.36 -7.11
C MET A 429 -3.65 13.64 -6.74
N GLY A 430 -2.37 13.53 -6.40
CA GLY A 430 -1.48 14.67 -6.17
C GLY A 430 -1.26 15.56 -7.42
N PRO A 431 -0.45 16.62 -7.30
CA PRO A 431 0.00 17.40 -8.44
C PRO A 431 0.83 16.53 -9.39
N VAL A 432 1.01 16.99 -10.64
CA VAL A 432 1.79 16.26 -11.64
C VAL A 432 3.22 16.01 -11.11
N GLY A 433 3.65 14.75 -11.10
CA GLY A 433 4.94 14.32 -10.56
C GLY A 433 4.91 13.94 -9.07
N GLY A 434 3.79 14.19 -8.40
CA GLY A 434 3.56 13.88 -7.00
C GLY A 434 3.85 15.07 -6.08
N ALA A 435 3.45 14.93 -4.82
CA ALA A 435 3.69 15.91 -3.75
C ALA A 435 5.14 16.37 -3.65
N VAL A 436 6.08 15.45 -3.89
CA VAL A 436 7.51 15.74 -3.80
C VAL A 436 7.95 16.76 -4.86
N CYS A 437 7.24 16.86 -5.98
CA CYS A 437 7.49 17.82 -7.04
C CYS A 437 6.86 19.20 -6.79
N VAL A 438 6.24 19.44 -5.62
CA VAL A 438 5.67 20.75 -5.31
C VAL A 438 6.77 21.80 -5.27
N GLY A 439 6.68 22.79 -6.17
CA GLY A 439 7.69 23.84 -6.33
C GLY A 439 8.81 23.51 -7.32
N ALA A 440 8.83 22.31 -7.90
CA ALA A 440 9.71 21.99 -9.02
C ALA A 440 9.28 22.77 -10.28
N LYS A 441 10.24 23.16 -11.11
CA LYS A 441 9.98 23.88 -12.36
C LYS A 441 9.36 22.96 -13.43
N ASP A 442 9.78 21.70 -13.41
CA ASP A 442 9.41 20.63 -14.33
C ASP A 442 9.61 19.27 -13.65
N THR A 443 9.25 18.19 -14.34
CA THR A 443 9.34 16.83 -13.81
C THR A 443 10.78 16.33 -13.62
N ALA A 444 11.74 16.89 -14.36
CA ALA A 444 13.16 16.55 -14.25
C ALA A 444 13.84 17.20 -13.03
N SER A 445 13.31 18.33 -12.56
CA SER A 445 13.78 19.07 -11.39
C SER A 445 13.14 18.64 -10.06
N CYS A 446 12.33 17.57 -10.07
CA CYS A 446 11.79 17.01 -8.84
C CYS A 446 12.91 16.48 -7.92
N PRO A 447 12.75 16.59 -6.58
CA PRO A 447 13.68 15.98 -5.63
C PRO A 447 13.78 14.46 -5.81
N ILE A 448 15.01 13.96 -5.67
CA ILE A 448 15.38 12.54 -5.74
C ILE A 448 16.12 12.19 -4.46
N PHE A 449 15.84 11.01 -3.89
CA PHE A 449 16.60 10.43 -2.80
C PHE A 449 17.68 9.52 -3.40
N ASP A 450 18.89 10.04 -3.57
CA ASP A 450 20.04 9.34 -4.17
C ASP A 450 21.19 9.05 -3.22
#